data_AF-A0A2K3DH89-F1
#
_entry.id   AF-A0A2K3DH89-F1
#
_cell.length_a   1.000
_cell.length_b   1.000
_cell.length_c   1.000
_cell.angle_alpha   90.00
_cell.angle_beta   90.00
_cell.angle_gamma   90.00
#
_symmetry.space_group_name_H-M   'P 1'
#
loop_
_entity.id
_entity.type
_entity.pdbx_description
1 polymer ?
#
loop_
_entity_poly.entity_id
_entity_poly.type
_entity_poly.pdbx_seq_one_letter_code
_entity_poly.pdbx_strand_id
1 'polypeptide(L)'
;MLHELIELRGGGKYGTGHKSLFAKEDMPAGTSVWWYGEDDVPLFCFSRKQIQAHPQRDTLCRFSYMLGHDLYGVTPQPAEDPAWHFNHSCDGNCWYDGDDRVVTKRRVAAGEELTYDYGLTETEASMHAGMACLCGSAHCRGVLGFSEYRDPDWVAANAGHTSSYIAAKCREVGWHHPGVAPGRKLPPSAGDGKEPPATPEAYEAAKAAVDSGVVALGLFALRPLLRGEVLLYFGGKVLGRHEVLKVQRRLPTMHFIQVAPALWMVPIPGAGSESPDYINHSCDPCCGMLDSVTVVAMRDISEGEELCIDYGTVMDESIEDTGLETFDCTCSAANCRRRVTPRDYLLPSVREKCEDFFPPYMRAKLVESVGGSRVVPPA
;
A
#
# COMPACT_ATOMS: atom_id res chain seq x y z
N MET A 1 -4.48 15.42 -5.20
CA MET A 1 -5.37 16.49 -5.69
C MET A 1 -6.70 16.52 -4.95
N LEU A 2 -7.12 17.68 -4.46
CA LEU A 2 -8.39 17.89 -3.78
C LEU A 2 -9.44 18.45 -4.75
N HIS A 3 -10.70 18.01 -4.68
CA HIS A 3 -11.78 18.53 -5.53
C HIS A 3 -11.99 20.04 -5.33
N GLU A 4 -12.27 20.78 -6.41
CA GLU A 4 -12.47 22.23 -6.37
C GLU A 4 -13.66 22.69 -5.50
N LEU A 5 -14.57 21.76 -5.20
CA LEU A 5 -15.76 21.97 -4.36
C LEU A 5 -15.42 21.86 -2.87
N ILE A 6 -14.14 21.73 -2.53
CA ILE A 6 -13.69 21.59 -1.15
C ILE A 6 -12.89 22.82 -0.76
N GLU A 7 -13.12 23.26 0.45
CA GLU A 7 -12.34 24.30 1.10
C GLU A 7 -11.76 23.83 2.42
N LEU A 8 -10.56 24.33 2.72
CA LEU A 8 -9.93 24.18 4.01
C LEU A 8 -10.32 25.38 4.88
N ARG A 9 -10.93 25.12 6.03
CA ARG A 9 -11.29 26.16 7.02
C ARG A 9 -10.74 25.80 8.39
N GLY A 10 -10.54 26.81 9.24
CA GLY A 10 -10.29 26.59 10.67
C GLY A 10 -11.57 26.17 11.39
N GLY A 11 -11.46 25.33 12.41
CA GLY A 11 -12.59 24.76 13.13
C GLY A 11 -13.02 23.40 12.60
N GLY A 12 -14.22 22.96 12.98
CA GLY A 12 -14.75 21.61 12.73
C GLY A 12 -14.95 20.83 14.02
N LYS A 13 -15.17 19.52 13.90
CA LYS A 13 -15.42 18.59 15.01
C LYS A 13 -14.30 18.59 16.06
N TYR A 14 -13.05 18.82 15.64
CA TYR A 14 -11.87 18.85 16.52
C TYR A 14 -11.54 20.25 17.06
N GLY A 15 -12.42 21.23 16.84
CA GLY A 15 -12.32 22.55 17.45
C GLY A 15 -11.49 23.58 16.67
N THR A 16 -11.48 24.81 17.15
CA THR A 16 -10.95 26.00 16.44
C THR A 16 -9.43 26.02 16.24
N GLY A 17 -8.69 25.20 16.97
CA GLY A 17 -7.24 25.01 16.79
C GLY A 17 -6.87 24.05 15.65
N HIS A 18 -7.86 23.46 14.99
CA HIS A 18 -7.68 22.52 13.88
C HIS A 18 -8.14 23.12 12.56
N LYS A 19 -7.62 22.57 11.47
CA LYS A 19 -8.16 22.81 10.13
C LYS A 19 -8.96 21.58 9.72
N SER A 20 -10.02 21.80 8.94
CA SER A 20 -10.88 20.75 8.42
C SER A 20 -11.30 21.06 6.99
N LEU A 21 -11.63 20.01 6.26
CA LEU A 21 -12.16 20.10 4.91
C LEU A 21 -13.67 20.20 4.95
N PHE A 22 -14.24 21.06 4.11
CA PHE A 22 -15.68 21.26 4.02
C PHE A 22 -16.15 21.32 2.58
N ALA A 23 -17.36 20.83 2.33
CA ALA A 23 -18.00 20.98 1.04
C ALA A 23 -18.44 22.44 0.83
N LYS A 24 -18.11 23.04 -0.30
CA LYS A 24 -18.60 24.38 -0.72
C LYS A 24 -20.05 24.33 -1.18
N GLU A 25 -20.45 23.19 -1.74
CA GLU A 25 -21.77 22.95 -2.33
C GLU A 25 -22.29 21.57 -1.92
N ASP A 26 -23.55 21.29 -2.25
CA ASP A 26 -24.11 19.95 -2.06
C ASP A 26 -23.41 18.94 -2.96
N MET A 27 -22.91 17.84 -2.38
CA MET A 27 -22.24 16.77 -3.11
C MET A 27 -23.10 15.50 -3.06
N PRO A 28 -23.46 14.88 -4.19
CA PRO A 28 -24.07 13.55 -4.22
C PRO A 28 -23.19 12.48 -3.57
N ALA A 29 -23.74 11.28 -3.35
CA ALA A 29 -22.93 10.11 -2.99
C ALA A 29 -22.05 9.68 -4.17
N GLY A 30 -20.86 9.16 -3.89
CA GLY A 30 -19.87 8.72 -4.89
C GLY A 30 -19.13 9.87 -5.60
N THR A 31 -19.25 11.10 -5.12
CA THR A 31 -18.49 12.23 -5.66
C THR A 31 -17.04 12.14 -5.20
N SER A 32 -16.09 12.27 -6.13
CA SER A 32 -14.66 12.35 -5.81
C SER A 32 -14.38 13.55 -4.91
N VAL A 33 -13.70 13.29 -3.80
CA VAL A 33 -13.33 14.31 -2.81
C VAL A 33 -11.82 14.60 -2.93
N TRP A 34 -11.02 13.55 -3.03
CA TRP A 34 -9.58 13.64 -3.26
C TRP A 34 -9.14 12.47 -4.14
N TRP A 35 -8.13 12.68 -4.98
CA TRP A 35 -7.50 11.62 -5.80
C TRP A 35 -6.05 11.96 -6.11
N TYR A 36 -5.23 10.98 -6.48
CA TYR A 36 -3.91 11.28 -7.05
C TYR A 36 -4.03 11.88 -8.45
N GLY A 37 -3.53 13.10 -8.64
CA GLY A 37 -3.39 13.74 -9.94
C GLY A 37 -2.13 13.29 -10.69
N GLU A 38 -2.10 13.54 -12.00
CA GLU A 38 -0.94 13.22 -12.86
C GLU A 38 0.36 13.94 -12.43
N ASP A 39 0.22 15.10 -11.77
CA ASP A 39 1.31 15.95 -11.28
C ASP A 39 1.47 15.92 -9.74
N ASP A 40 0.84 14.98 -9.03
CA ASP A 40 0.82 15.03 -7.57
C ASP A 40 2.23 14.87 -6.95
N VAL A 41 2.42 15.68 -5.92
CA VAL A 41 3.64 15.79 -5.10
C VAL A 41 3.96 14.44 -4.47
N PRO A 42 5.25 14.14 -4.21
CA PRO A 42 5.63 12.92 -3.52
C PRO A 42 4.91 12.63 -2.21
N LEU A 43 4.33 11.44 -2.11
CA LEU A 43 4.05 10.84 -0.80
C LEU A 43 5.34 10.22 -0.26
N PHE A 44 5.80 10.68 0.89
CA PHE A 44 6.90 10.03 1.59
C PHE A 44 6.35 8.85 2.39
N CYS A 45 7.02 7.71 2.33
CA CYS A 45 6.64 6.47 2.99
C CYS A 45 7.77 6.05 3.90
N PHE A 46 7.56 6.14 5.20
CA PHE A 46 8.58 5.86 6.21
C PHE A 46 8.14 4.75 7.16
N SER A 47 9.09 4.03 7.72
CA SER A 47 8.86 3.17 8.89
C SER A 47 8.71 3.97 10.17
N ARG A 48 8.19 3.35 11.23
CA ARG A 48 8.09 3.99 12.55
C ARG A 48 9.46 4.45 13.05
N LYS A 49 10.50 3.64 12.85
CA LYS A 49 11.87 3.96 13.24
C LYS A 49 12.39 5.19 12.49
N GLN A 50 12.16 5.27 11.18
CA GLN A 50 12.53 6.44 10.37
C GLN A 50 11.80 7.70 10.84
N ILE A 51 10.50 7.62 11.10
CA ILE A 51 9.71 8.75 11.64
C ILE A 51 10.27 9.21 12.99
N GLN A 52 10.54 8.28 13.91
CA GLN A 52 11.05 8.60 15.24
C GLN A 52 12.43 9.25 15.23
N ALA A 53 13.29 8.88 14.27
CA ALA A 53 14.60 9.46 14.07
C ALA A 53 14.57 10.80 13.32
N HIS A 54 13.44 11.16 12.70
CA HIS A 54 13.35 12.35 11.86
C HIS A 54 13.25 13.65 12.69
N PRO A 55 13.92 14.76 12.28
CA PRO A 55 13.84 16.04 12.98
C PRO A 55 12.41 16.61 13.09
N GLN A 56 11.53 16.28 12.13
CA GLN A 56 10.12 16.71 12.11
C GLN A 56 9.16 15.62 12.61
N ARG A 57 9.60 14.70 13.47
CA ARG A 57 8.80 13.54 13.92
C ARG A 57 7.38 13.88 14.36
N ASP A 58 7.16 15.00 15.07
CA ASP A 58 5.83 15.36 15.57
C ASP A 58 4.87 15.72 14.42
N THR A 59 5.38 16.41 13.39
CA THR A 59 4.65 16.70 12.16
C THR A 59 4.35 15.41 11.41
N LEU A 60 5.36 14.54 11.23
CA LEU A 60 5.19 13.29 10.51
C LEU A 60 4.20 12.35 11.22
N CYS A 61 4.30 12.19 12.54
CA CYS A 61 3.32 11.42 13.31
C CYS A 61 1.91 11.98 13.13
N ARG A 62 1.75 13.31 13.23
CA ARG A 62 0.44 13.97 13.12
C ARG A 62 -0.19 13.84 11.73
N PHE A 63 0.63 13.91 10.68
CA PHE A 63 0.19 13.84 9.29
C PHE A 63 0.71 12.54 8.67
N SER A 64 0.21 11.44 9.21
CA SER A 64 0.50 10.08 8.74
C SER A 64 -0.78 9.26 8.62
N TYR A 65 -0.73 8.27 7.75
CA TYR A 65 -1.68 7.15 7.73
C TYR A 65 -0.92 5.86 7.35
N MET A 66 -1.45 4.70 7.73
CA MET A 66 -0.78 3.43 7.45
C MET A 66 -0.97 2.99 6.00
N LEU A 67 0.12 2.52 5.39
CA LEU A 67 0.18 1.84 4.09
C LEU A 67 0.52 0.35 4.24
N GLY A 68 1.10 -0.03 5.38
CA GLY A 68 1.54 -1.37 5.73
C GLY A 68 1.75 -1.47 7.24
N HIS A 69 2.10 -2.66 7.74
CA HIS A 69 2.21 -2.90 9.19
C HIS A 69 3.27 -2.04 9.90
N ASP A 70 4.38 -1.70 9.22
CA ASP A 70 5.32 -0.68 9.70
C ASP A 70 5.71 0.29 8.57
N LEU A 71 4.73 0.69 7.76
CA LEU A 71 4.93 1.69 6.71
C LEU A 71 3.82 2.74 6.76
N TYR A 72 4.20 4.00 6.79
CA TYR A 72 3.29 5.12 6.92
C TYR A 72 3.51 6.12 5.79
N GLY A 73 2.44 6.46 5.09
CA GLY A 73 2.42 7.61 4.20
C GLY A 73 2.43 8.88 5.05
N VAL A 74 3.36 9.79 4.82
CA VAL A 74 3.59 11.00 5.62
C VAL A 74 3.85 12.23 4.76
N THR A 75 3.66 13.41 5.36
CA THR A 75 4.12 14.68 4.79
C THR A 75 4.93 15.51 5.79
N PRO A 76 6.11 16.02 5.40
CA PRO A 76 6.81 17.04 6.17
C PRO A 76 6.21 18.44 6.00
N GLN A 77 5.35 18.64 4.99
CA GLN A 77 4.84 19.94 4.55
C GLN A 77 3.32 19.93 4.38
N PRO A 78 2.55 19.69 5.45
CA PRO A 78 1.08 19.59 5.38
C PRO A 78 0.39 20.90 4.94
N ALA A 79 1.10 22.04 4.96
CA ALA A 79 0.56 23.31 4.49
C ALA A 79 0.48 23.41 2.95
N GLU A 80 1.23 22.58 2.22
CA GLU A 80 1.30 22.61 0.76
C GLU A 80 0.15 21.82 0.11
N ASP A 81 -0.38 20.83 0.82
CA ASP A 81 -1.51 20.02 0.35
C ASP A 81 -2.62 19.98 1.43
N PRO A 82 -3.75 20.68 1.19
CA PRO A 82 -4.88 20.70 2.10
C PRO A 82 -5.48 19.32 2.40
N ALA A 83 -5.26 18.30 1.55
CA ALA A 83 -5.80 16.96 1.73
C ALA A 83 -5.35 16.30 3.05
N TRP A 84 -4.19 16.69 3.59
CA TRP A 84 -3.70 16.21 4.90
C TRP A 84 -4.53 16.67 6.10
N HIS A 85 -5.59 17.46 5.86
CA HIS A 85 -6.51 17.96 6.89
C HIS A 85 -7.89 17.31 6.86
N PHE A 86 -8.04 16.12 6.27
CA PHE A 86 -9.16 15.26 6.63
C PHE A 86 -9.13 14.99 8.13
N ASN A 87 -10.30 15.03 8.75
CA ASN A 87 -10.46 14.67 10.16
C ASN A 87 -11.28 13.41 10.31
N HIS A 88 -11.14 12.79 11.47
CA HIS A 88 -11.82 11.55 11.80
C HIS A 88 -13.28 11.75 12.22
N SER A 89 -14.21 10.96 11.67
CA SER A 89 -15.52 10.71 12.29
C SER A 89 -15.80 9.22 12.35
N CYS A 90 -16.30 8.72 13.48
CA CYS A 90 -16.73 7.31 13.59
C CYS A 90 -17.91 6.99 12.67
N ASP A 91 -18.68 8.02 12.29
CA ASP A 91 -19.69 7.97 11.24
C ASP A 91 -19.30 9.01 10.17
N GLY A 92 -18.26 8.69 9.41
CA GLY A 92 -17.72 9.55 8.35
C GLY A 92 -18.65 9.62 7.13
N ASN A 93 -18.62 10.76 6.45
CA ASN A 93 -19.37 10.97 5.21
C ASN A 93 -18.53 10.74 3.95
N CYS A 94 -17.26 10.40 4.11
CA CYS A 94 -16.33 9.97 3.07
C CYS A 94 -15.74 8.60 3.39
N TRP A 95 -15.25 7.92 2.35
CA TRP A 95 -14.55 6.64 2.43
C TRP A 95 -13.58 6.48 1.26
N TYR A 96 -12.74 5.44 1.30
CA TYR A 96 -11.77 5.16 0.24
C TYR A 96 -12.45 4.47 -0.94
N ASP A 97 -11.88 4.65 -2.13
CA ASP A 97 -12.28 3.95 -3.34
C ASP A 97 -10.99 3.63 -4.11
N GLY A 98 -10.34 2.54 -3.70
CA GLY A 98 -8.93 2.29 -3.99
C GLY A 98 -7.99 3.01 -3.02
N ASP A 99 -6.69 2.85 -3.23
CA ASP A 99 -5.65 3.57 -2.47
C ASP A 99 -5.43 4.99 -2.99
N ASP A 100 -6.00 5.31 -4.14
CA ASP A 100 -5.70 6.50 -4.90
C ASP A 100 -6.81 7.55 -4.88
N ARG A 101 -7.92 7.28 -4.19
CA ARG A 101 -9.09 8.18 -4.16
C ARG A 101 -9.91 8.06 -2.87
N VAL A 102 -10.47 9.20 -2.46
CA VAL A 102 -11.51 9.32 -1.44
C VAL A 102 -12.78 9.87 -2.11
N VAL A 103 -13.92 9.23 -1.85
CA VAL A 103 -15.23 9.65 -2.38
C VAL A 103 -16.25 9.85 -1.25
N THR A 104 -17.33 10.57 -1.53
CA THR A 104 -18.45 10.70 -0.58
C THR A 104 -19.20 9.37 -0.42
N LYS A 105 -19.43 8.95 0.82
CA LYS A 105 -20.21 7.73 1.18
C LYS A 105 -21.72 7.94 1.02
N ARG A 106 -22.16 9.18 1.18
CA ARG A 106 -23.56 9.62 1.08
C ARG A 106 -23.62 11.03 0.51
N ARG A 107 -24.82 11.58 0.32
CA ARG A 107 -24.96 13.02 0.08
C ARG A 107 -24.34 13.82 1.23
N VAL A 108 -23.55 14.83 0.88
CA VAL A 108 -22.93 15.81 1.80
C VAL A 108 -23.53 17.18 1.49
N ALA A 109 -23.98 17.89 2.52
CA ALA A 109 -24.56 19.22 2.32
C ALA A 109 -23.48 20.30 2.18
N ALA A 110 -23.80 21.40 1.50
CA ALA A 110 -22.96 22.59 1.49
C ALA A 110 -22.64 23.04 2.93
N GLY A 111 -21.36 23.27 3.20
CA GLY A 111 -20.82 23.65 4.51
C GLY A 111 -20.59 22.51 5.49
N GLU A 112 -20.97 21.27 5.16
CA GLU A 112 -20.72 20.09 6.00
C GLU A 112 -19.23 19.70 5.98
N GLU A 113 -18.71 19.27 7.13
CA GLU A 113 -17.32 18.82 7.27
C GLU A 113 -17.13 17.45 6.62
N LEU A 114 -16.12 17.33 5.76
CA LEU A 114 -15.73 16.09 5.11
C LEU A 114 -14.82 15.30 6.06
N THR A 115 -15.28 14.12 6.44
CA THR A 115 -14.59 13.25 7.40
C THR A 115 -14.71 11.80 6.98
N TYR A 116 -13.73 10.98 7.35
CA TYR A 116 -13.80 9.53 7.17
C TYR A 116 -13.45 8.83 8.48
N ASP A 117 -13.81 7.55 8.58
CA ASP A 117 -13.40 6.72 9.71
C ASP A 117 -11.92 6.35 9.55
N TYR A 118 -11.04 6.74 10.48
CA TYR A 118 -9.61 6.44 10.37
C TYR A 118 -9.32 4.94 10.43
N GLY A 119 -10.23 4.11 10.96
CA GLY A 119 -10.13 2.65 10.83
C GLY A 119 -10.15 2.15 9.37
N LEU A 120 -10.51 3.00 8.39
CA LEU A 120 -10.38 2.69 6.96
C LEU A 120 -8.92 2.66 6.49
N THR A 121 -7.98 3.25 7.25
CA THR A 121 -6.54 3.26 6.92
C THR A 121 -5.66 2.69 8.03
N GLU A 122 -6.11 2.73 9.28
CA GLU A 122 -5.29 2.45 10.46
C GLU A 122 -5.53 1.06 11.07
N THR A 123 -4.48 0.48 11.67
CA THR A 123 -4.58 -0.63 12.64
C THR A 123 -4.07 -0.19 14.01
N GLU A 124 -4.02 -1.10 14.98
CA GLU A 124 -3.51 -0.80 16.33
C GLU A 124 -2.03 -0.39 16.34
N ALA A 125 -1.30 -0.69 15.26
CA ALA A 125 0.05 -0.21 15.05
C ALA A 125 0.10 1.26 14.59
N SER A 126 -1.02 1.97 14.52
CA SER A 126 -1.09 3.39 14.13
C SER A 126 -0.26 4.31 15.04
N MET A 127 0.21 5.43 14.50
CA MET A 127 0.75 6.56 15.28
C MET A 127 -0.33 7.30 16.06
N HIS A 128 -1.60 7.13 15.69
CA HIS A 128 -2.76 7.79 16.27
C HIS A 128 -3.50 6.91 17.29
N ALA A 129 -3.02 5.69 17.55
CA ALA A 129 -3.66 4.77 18.46
C ALA A 129 -3.76 5.38 19.87
N GLY A 130 -4.95 5.37 20.46
CA GLY A 130 -5.24 6.04 21.73
C GLY A 130 -5.68 7.50 21.61
N MET A 131 -5.82 8.05 20.40
CA MET A 131 -6.37 9.39 20.18
C MET A 131 -7.82 9.49 20.70
N ALA A 132 -8.12 10.55 21.46
CA ALA A 132 -9.49 10.86 21.87
C ALA A 132 -10.32 11.34 20.66
N CYS A 133 -11.48 10.72 20.45
CA CYS A 133 -12.40 11.05 19.36
C CYS A 133 -13.36 12.17 19.78
N LEU A 134 -13.39 13.24 18.99
CA LEU A 134 -14.26 14.41 19.20
C LEU A 134 -15.36 14.53 18.12
N CYS A 135 -15.65 13.44 17.41
CA CYS A 135 -16.49 13.50 16.21
C CYS A 135 -17.97 13.86 16.47
N GLY A 136 -18.45 13.69 17.70
CA GLY A 136 -19.82 13.97 18.12
C GLY A 136 -20.89 13.03 17.53
N SER A 137 -20.50 11.94 16.87
CA SER A 137 -21.44 10.93 16.37
C SER A 137 -22.15 10.19 17.51
N ALA A 138 -23.39 9.75 17.28
CA ALA A 138 -24.11 8.85 18.19
C ALA A 138 -23.40 7.49 18.34
N HIS A 139 -22.59 7.11 17.35
CA HIS A 139 -21.76 5.90 17.33
C HIS A 139 -20.28 6.20 17.63
N CYS A 140 -19.99 7.27 18.37
CA CYS A 140 -18.62 7.65 18.72
C CYS A 140 -17.97 6.57 19.60
N ARG A 141 -16.76 6.13 19.20
CA ARG A 141 -15.94 5.18 19.96
C ARG A 141 -15.26 5.79 21.20
N GLY A 142 -15.22 7.11 21.29
CA GLY A 142 -14.56 7.86 22.37
C GLY A 142 -13.03 7.85 22.29
N VAL A 143 -12.41 6.70 22.09
CA VAL A 143 -10.96 6.56 21.87
C VAL A 143 -10.72 5.66 20.66
N LEU A 144 -9.80 6.06 19.78
CA LEU A 144 -9.49 5.32 18.56
C LEU A 144 -8.47 4.21 18.86
N GLY A 145 -8.94 2.97 18.76
CA GLY A 145 -8.11 1.77 18.93
C GLY A 145 -7.69 1.10 17.63
N PHE A 146 -8.41 1.32 16.53
CA PHE A 146 -8.11 0.80 15.18
C PHE A 146 -8.10 -0.73 15.06
N SER A 147 -9.06 -1.38 15.72
CA SER A 147 -9.24 -2.84 15.65
C SER A 147 -10.49 -3.26 14.87
N GLU A 148 -11.17 -2.30 14.23
CA GLU A 148 -12.50 -2.46 13.61
C GLU A 148 -12.50 -3.39 12.39
N TYR A 149 -11.35 -3.63 11.76
CA TYR A 149 -11.22 -4.65 10.71
C TYR A 149 -11.50 -6.09 11.22
N ARG A 150 -11.65 -6.28 12.54
CA ARG A 150 -12.09 -7.55 13.15
C ARG A 150 -13.58 -7.61 13.44
N ASP A 151 -14.29 -6.49 13.33
CA ASP A 151 -15.73 -6.41 13.56
C ASP A 151 -16.50 -6.69 12.25
N PRO A 152 -17.28 -7.79 12.17
CA PRO A 152 -18.01 -8.13 10.95
C PRO A 152 -18.98 -7.05 10.48
N ASP A 153 -19.63 -6.33 11.40
CA ASP A 153 -20.63 -5.32 11.02
C ASP A 153 -19.94 -4.09 10.43
N TRP A 154 -18.80 -3.70 11.00
CA TRP A 154 -17.97 -2.62 10.47
C TRP A 154 -17.38 -3.00 9.10
N VAL A 155 -16.88 -4.23 8.95
CA VAL A 155 -16.33 -4.72 7.68
C VAL A 155 -17.40 -4.77 6.59
N ALA A 156 -18.61 -5.24 6.92
CA ALA A 156 -19.73 -5.23 5.99
C ALA A 156 -20.15 -3.81 5.60
N ALA A 157 -20.18 -2.87 6.54
CA ALA A 157 -20.58 -1.48 6.31
C ALA A 157 -19.59 -0.67 5.47
N ASN A 158 -18.33 -1.11 5.38
CA ASN A 158 -17.26 -0.43 4.63
C ASN A 158 -16.69 -1.30 3.51
N ALA A 159 -17.49 -2.26 3.04
CA ALA A 159 -17.03 -3.25 2.10
C ALA A 159 -16.55 -2.66 0.77
N GLY A 160 -15.31 -2.95 0.40
CA GLY A 160 -14.68 -2.40 -0.81
C GLY A 160 -14.28 -0.92 -0.70
N HIS A 161 -14.41 -0.31 0.46
CA HIS A 161 -14.21 1.14 0.67
C HIS A 161 -13.20 1.48 1.79
N THR A 162 -12.24 0.58 1.99
CA THR A 162 -11.08 0.77 2.87
C THR A 162 -9.82 0.98 2.04
N SER A 163 -8.73 1.41 2.67
CA SER A 163 -7.41 1.25 2.06
C SER A 163 -7.14 -0.24 1.81
N SER A 164 -6.23 -0.51 0.89
CA SER A 164 -5.91 -1.86 0.48
C SER A 164 -5.16 -2.63 1.56
N TYR A 165 -4.41 -1.92 2.40
CA TYR A 165 -3.83 -2.43 3.64
C TYR A 165 -4.91 -2.95 4.59
N ILE A 166 -5.95 -2.15 4.89
CA ILE A 166 -7.04 -2.60 5.75
C ILE A 166 -7.84 -3.74 5.12
N ALA A 167 -8.05 -3.71 3.80
CA ALA A 167 -8.67 -4.83 3.09
C ALA A 167 -7.84 -6.12 3.24
N ALA A 168 -6.51 -6.04 3.28
CA ALA A 168 -5.63 -7.17 3.57
C ALA A 168 -5.78 -7.66 5.01
N LYS A 169 -5.84 -6.75 5.99
CA LYS A 169 -6.09 -7.10 7.40
C LYS A 169 -7.43 -7.79 7.61
N CYS A 170 -8.49 -7.36 6.93
CA CYS A 170 -9.79 -8.04 6.93
C CYS A 170 -9.66 -9.50 6.43
N ARG A 171 -8.92 -9.73 5.35
CA ARG A 171 -8.68 -11.09 4.80
C ARG A 171 -7.89 -11.97 5.76
N GLU A 172 -6.86 -11.43 6.42
CA GLU A 172 -6.07 -12.16 7.41
C GLU A 172 -6.92 -12.71 8.55
N VAL A 173 -7.92 -11.95 9.01
CA VAL A 173 -8.82 -12.38 10.09
C VAL A 173 -10.03 -13.19 9.58
N GLY A 174 -10.12 -13.42 8.26
CA GLY A 174 -11.07 -14.33 7.63
C GLY A 174 -12.31 -13.67 7.01
N TRP A 175 -12.30 -12.35 6.81
CA TRP A 175 -13.36 -11.63 6.11
C TRP A 175 -13.05 -11.52 4.61
N HIS A 176 -13.99 -11.93 3.77
CA HIS A 176 -13.86 -11.87 2.31
C HIS A 176 -15.03 -11.07 1.71
N HIS A 177 -14.75 -10.17 0.77
CA HIS A 177 -15.80 -9.44 0.05
C HIS A 177 -16.37 -10.26 -1.12
N PRO A 178 -17.69 -10.23 -1.35
CA PRO A 178 -18.28 -10.79 -2.57
C PRO A 178 -17.85 -9.93 -3.77
N GLY A 179 -17.00 -10.49 -4.64
CA GLY A 179 -16.45 -9.81 -5.83
C GLY A 179 -14.94 -9.95 -6.00
N VAL A 180 -14.23 -10.40 -4.97
CA VAL A 180 -12.86 -10.89 -5.03
C VAL A 180 -12.94 -12.38 -4.69
N ALA A 181 -12.37 -13.26 -5.53
CA ALA A 181 -12.38 -14.70 -5.24
C ALA A 181 -11.87 -14.94 -3.81
N PRO A 182 -12.47 -15.87 -3.03
CA PRO A 182 -12.03 -16.13 -1.67
C PRO A 182 -10.64 -16.77 -1.73
N GLY A 183 -9.61 -15.95 -1.57
CA GLY A 183 -8.28 -16.44 -1.29
C GLY A 183 -8.30 -17.21 0.02
N ARG A 184 -7.55 -18.31 0.09
CA ARG A 184 -7.56 -19.18 1.28
C ARG A 184 -7.11 -18.37 2.50
N LYS A 185 -7.72 -18.60 3.67
CA LYS A 185 -7.29 -18.02 4.96
C LYS A 185 -5.76 -18.01 5.05
N LEU A 186 -5.19 -16.81 5.10
CA LEU A 186 -3.79 -16.64 5.46
C LEU A 186 -3.68 -16.86 6.98
N PRO A 187 -2.67 -17.60 7.47
CA PRO A 187 -2.45 -17.70 8.90
C PRO A 187 -2.16 -16.31 9.48
N PRO A 188 -2.52 -16.04 10.76
CA PRO A 188 -2.15 -14.80 11.41
C PRO A 188 -0.64 -14.59 11.34
N SER A 189 -0.21 -13.38 11.00
CA SER A 189 1.21 -13.01 10.92
C SER A 189 1.91 -13.39 12.22
N ALA A 190 2.83 -14.35 12.18
CA ALA A 190 3.56 -14.84 13.36
C ALA A 190 4.75 -13.94 13.77
N GLY A 191 4.85 -12.71 13.24
CA GLY A 191 6.01 -11.84 13.41
C GLY A 191 5.70 -10.59 14.23
N ASP A 192 6.49 -10.34 15.27
CA ASP A 192 6.39 -9.26 16.26
C ASP A 192 6.63 -7.83 15.68
N GLY A 193 6.55 -7.63 14.36
CA GLY A 193 6.87 -6.35 13.72
C GLY A 193 8.34 -5.92 13.85
N LYS A 194 9.26 -6.83 14.19
CA LYS A 194 10.69 -6.56 14.24
C LYS A 194 11.35 -6.93 12.91
N GLU A 195 12.01 -5.96 12.30
CA GLU A 195 12.99 -6.19 11.22
C GLU A 195 13.96 -7.31 11.66
N PRO A 196 14.15 -8.39 10.89
CA PRO A 196 15.20 -9.35 11.18
C PRO A 196 16.56 -8.66 11.00
N PRO A 197 17.52 -8.83 11.92
CA PRO A 197 18.83 -8.23 11.73
C PRO A 197 19.54 -8.93 10.57
N ALA A 198 19.86 -8.17 9.51
CA ALA A 198 20.98 -8.55 8.66
C ALA A 198 22.25 -8.45 9.52
N THR A 199 23.01 -9.54 9.65
CA THR A 199 24.33 -9.47 10.29
C THR A 199 25.21 -8.55 9.44
N PRO A 200 25.88 -7.54 10.03
CA PRO A 200 26.76 -6.63 9.30
C PRO A 200 27.76 -7.35 8.39
N GLU A 201 28.23 -8.53 8.80
CA GLU A 201 29.18 -9.34 8.05
C GLU A 201 28.59 -9.91 6.75
N ALA A 202 27.32 -10.32 6.73
CA ALA A 202 26.65 -10.83 5.54
C ALA A 202 26.36 -9.72 4.52
N TYR A 203 26.01 -8.53 5.01
CA TYR A 203 25.81 -7.34 4.18
C TYR A 203 27.13 -6.87 3.53
N GLU A 204 28.22 -6.78 4.31
CA GLU A 204 29.52 -6.36 3.78
C GLU A 204 30.12 -7.39 2.80
N ALA A 205 29.91 -8.69 3.02
CA ALA A 205 30.35 -9.73 2.08
C ALA A 205 29.58 -9.67 0.75
N ALA A 206 28.26 -9.46 0.79
CA ALA A 206 27.42 -9.29 -0.40
C ALA A 206 27.80 -8.01 -1.17
N LYS A 207 28.02 -6.90 -0.46
CA LYS A 207 28.48 -5.62 -1.03
C LYS A 207 29.86 -5.71 -1.69
N ALA A 208 30.82 -6.39 -1.07
CA ALA A 208 32.15 -6.59 -1.65
C ALA A 208 32.12 -7.46 -2.92
N ALA A 209 31.19 -8.43 -3.01
CA ALA A 209 30.99 -9.21 -4.23
C ALA A 209 30.40 -8.36 -5.38
N VAL A 210 29.57 -7.37 -5.07
CA VAL A 210 29.03 -6.40 -6.05
C VAL A 210 30.09 -5.45 -6.57
N ASP A 211 30.93 -4.90 -5.71
CA ASP A 211 32.01 -3.99 -6.11
C ASP A 211 33.00 -4.67 -7.07
N SER A 212 33.02 -6.01 -7.10
CA SER A 212 33.82 -6.81 -8.03
C SER A 212 33.15 -7.09 -9.39
N GLY A 213 31.89 -6.71 -9.59
CA GLY A 213 31.15 -6.83 -10.85
C GLY A 213 30.66 -8.24 -11.19
N VAL A 214 30.56 -9.14 -10.21
CA VAL A 214 30.37 -10.59 -10.45
C VAL A 214 28.94 -11.09 -10.20
N VAL A 215 28.08 -10.40 -9.45
CA VAL A 215 26.74 -10.92 -9.11
C VAL A 215 25.70 -9.80 -8.97
N ALA A 216 24.48 -10.03 -9.43
CA ALA A 216 23.31 -9.28 -8.97
C ALA A 216 23.06 -9.59 -7.48
N LEU A 217 22.79 -8.58 -6.65
CA LEU A 217 22.43 -8.81 -5.25
C LEU A 217 21.10 -9.54 -5.15
N GLY A 218 20.92 -10.29 -4.06
CA GLY A 218 19.69 -11.00 -3.74
C GLY A 218 19.44 -11.02 -2.24
N LEU A 219 18.19 -11.24 -1.85
CA LEU A 219 17.79 -11.42 -0.46
C LEU A 219 17.68 -12.91 -0.14
N PHE A 220 18.19 -13.34 1.01
CA PHE A 220 18.18 -14.75 1.42
C PHE A 220 17.61 -14.91 2.82
N ALA A 221 16.87 -16.00 3.03
CA ALA A 221 16.32 -16.34 4.32
C ALA A 221 17.46 -16.70 5.30
N LEU A 222 17.58 -15.96 6.41
CA LEU A 222 18.58 -16.25 7.46
C LEU A 222 18.12 -17.32 8.47
N ARG A 223 16.88 -17.78 8.33
CA ARG A 223 16.24 -18.83 9.13
C ARG A 223 15.07 -19.41 8.34
N PRO A 224 14.46 -20.52 8.77
CA PRO A 224 13.17 -20.93 8.24
C PRO A 224 12.11 -19.82 8.43
N LEU A 225 11.34 -19.55 7.37
CA LEU A 225 10.22 -18.60 7.37
C LEU A 225 8.93 -19.36 7.05
N LEU A 226 7.85 -19.02 7.74
CA LEU A 226 6.57 -19.73 7.58
C LEU A 226 5.71 -19.07 6.51
N ARG A 227 4.86 -19.86 5.85
CA ARG A 227 3.83 -19.35 4.95
C ARG A 227 3.00 -18.24 5.63
N GLY A 228 2.81 -17.12 4.95
CA GLY A 228 2.08 -15.95 5.43
C GLY A 228 2.89 -15.01 6.32
N GLU A 229 4.16 -15.33 6.60
CA GLU A 229 5.04 -14.43 7.33
C GLU A 229 5.35 -13.18 6.49
N VAL A 230 5.29 -12.00 7.12
CA VAL A 230 5.67 -10.72 6.49
C VAL A 230 7.19 -10.59 6.50
N LEU A 231 7.77 -10.38 5.33
CA LEU A 231 9.22 -10.44 5.13
C LEU A 231 9.85 -9.07 5.02
N LEU A 232 9.24 -8.17 4.24
CA LEU A 232 9.68 -6.80 4.05
C LEU A 232 8.56 -5.90 3.55
N TYR A 233 8.80 -4.60 3.58
CA TYR A 233 7.93 -3.56 3.04
C TYR A 233 8.73 -2.73 2.05
N PHE A 234 8.15 -2.40 0.90
CA PHE A 234 8.69 -1.35 0.05
C PHE A 234 8.39 0.00 0.70
N GLY A 235 9.46 0.73 1.04
CA GLY A 235 9.40 2.12 1.48
C GLY A 235 9.92 3.06 0.42
N GLY A 236 9.72 4.36 0.63
CA GLY A 236 10.28 5.37 -0.28
C GLY A 236 9.32 6.49 -0.61
N LYS A 237 9.27 6.89 -1.87
CA LYS A 237 8.54 8.04 -2.36
C LYS A 237 7.59 7.61 -3.48
N VAL A 238 6.28 7.80 -3.30
CA VAL A 238 5.29 7.53 -4.35
C VAL A 238 5.23 8.71 -5.31
N LEU A 239 5.27 8.42 -6.60
CA LEU A 239 5.34 9.37 -7.70
C LEU A 239 4.34 8.98 -8.80
N GLY A 240 3.77 9.98 -9.47
CA GLY A 240 3.03 9.79 -10.71
C GLY A 240 3.94 9.45 -11.89
N ARG A 241 3.35 8.92 -12.98
CA ARG A 241 4.08 8.44 -14.18
C ARG A 241 5.15 9.41 -14.66
N HIS A 242 4.79 10.68 -14.83
CA HIS A 242 5.68 11.69 -15.39
C HIS A 242 6.92 11.94 -14.52
N GLU A 243 6.77 11.92 -13.20
CA GLU A 243 7.87 12.11 -12.26
C GLU A 243 8.78 10.89 -12.17
N VAL A 244 8.22 9.67 -12.20
CA VAL A 244 9.00 8.42 -12.22
C VAL A 244 9.87 8.38 -13.47
N LEU A 245 9.33 8.77 -14.62
CA LEU A 245 10.08 8.87 -15.88
C LEU A 245 11.25 9.85 -15.78
N LYS A 246 11.06 11.01 -15.12
CA LYS A 246 12.17 11.95 -14.87
C LYS A 246 13.24 11.33 -13.99
N VAL A 247 12.86 10.57 -12.96
CA VAL A 247 13.79 9.85 -12.09
C VAL A 247 14.56 8.80 -12.90
N GLN A 248 13.86 7.94 -13.64
CA GLN A 248 14.46 6.86 -14.43
C GLN A 248 15.43 7.41 -15.50
N ARG A 249 15.11 8.51 -16.17
CA ARG A 249 16.02 9.15 -17.15
C ARG A 249 17.30 9.69 -16.51
N ARG A 250 17.22 10.14 -15.25
CA ARG A 250 18.38 10.65 -14.50
C ARG A 250 19.17 9.53 -13.83
N LEU A 251 18.48 8.48 -13.38
CA LEU A 251 19.01 7.36 -12.62
C LEU A 251 18.45 6.05 -13.23
N PRO A 252 19.02 5.56 -14.36
CA PRO A 252 18.47 4.42 -15.10
C PRO A 252 18.45 3.10 -14.33
N THR A 253 19.27 2.99 -13.29
CA THR A 253 19.37 1.81 -12.42
C THR A 253 18.49 1.92 -11.18
N MET A 254 17.68 2.97 -11.06
CA MET A 254 16.78 3.13 -9.91
C MET A 254 15.64 2.10 -10.00
N HIS A 255 15.43 1.37 -8.92
CA HIS A 255 14.31 0.45 -8.80
C HIS A 255 12.99 1.20 -8.55
N PHE A 256 11.88 0.63 -9.02
CA PHE A 256 10.55 1.12 -8.74
C PHE A 256 9.55 -0.03 -8.73
N ILE A 257 8.50 0.10 -7.93
CA ILE A 257 7.36 -0.82 -7.92
C ILE A 257 6.08 -0.03 -8.13
N GLN A 258 5.16 -0.55 -8.94
CA GLN A 258 3.86 0.08 -9.11
C GLN A 258 2.98 -0.26 -7.89
N VAL A 259 2.38 0.75 -7.29
CA VAL A 259 1.59 0.62 -6.05
C VAL A 259 0.09 0.88 -6.26
N ALA A 260 -0.25 1.58 -7.34
CA ALA A 260 -1.62 1.79 -7.80
C ALA A 260 -1.62 2.12 -9.32
N PRO A 261 -2.79 2.24 -9.97
CA PRO A 261 -2.85 2.73 -11.34
C PRO A 261 -2.15 4.08 -11.46
N ALA A 262 -1.24 4.20 -12.43
CA ALA A 262 -0.45 5.42 -12.66
C ALA A 262 0.41 5.94 -11.48
N LEU A 263 0.66 5.11 -10.44
CA LEU A 263 1.51 5.46 -9.29
C LEU A 263 2.59 4.43 -9.03
N TRP A 264 3.82 4.90 -8.84
CA TRP A 264 4.97 4.06 -8.52
C TRP A 264 5.70 4.57 -7.29
N MET A 265 6.18 3.63 -6.48
CA MET A 265 7.09 3.91 -5.38
C MET A 265 8.53 3.77 -5.87
N VAL A 266 9.34 4.79 -5.58
CA VAL A 266 10.79 4.80 -5.80
C VAL A 266 11.53 4.92 -4.47
N PRO A 267 12.73 4.34 -4.31
CA PRO A 267 13.57 4.57 -3.15
C PRO A 267 13.90 6.06 -2.97
N ILE A 268 14.11 6.49 -1.73
CA ILE A 268 14.51 7.88 -1.46
C ILE A 268 16.01 8.03 -1.72
N PRO A 269 16.44 8.84 -2.71
CA PRO A 269 17.85 8.98 -3.04
C PRO A 269 18.66 9.49 -1.84
N GLY A 270 19.77 8.80 -1.53
CA GLY A 270 20.65 9.18 -0.42
C GLY A 270 20.24 8.66 0.96
N ALA A 271 19.11 7.95 1.08
CA ALA A 271 18.74 7.23 2.30
C ALA A 271 19.57 5.94 2.54
N GLY A 272 20.46 5.58 1.58
CA GLY A 272 21.07 4.25 1.48
C GLY A 272 20.21 3.33 0.61
N SER A 273 20.79 2.25 0.05
CA SER A 273 19.96 1.18 -0.51
C SER A 273 19.25 0.48 0.65
N GLU A 274 17.94 0.40 0.59
CA GLU A 274 17.17 -0.33 1.59
C GLU A 274 17.12 -1.81 1.20
N SER A 275 17.04 -2.71 2.20
CA SER A 275 16.96 -4.15 1.97
C SER A 275 15.93 -4.57 0.89
N PRO A 276 14.75 -3.95 0.75
CA PRO A 276 13.75 -4.31 -0.26
C PRO A 276 14.22 -4.20 -1.72
N ASP A 277 15.16 -3.31 -2.03
CA ASP A 277 15.60 -3.05 -3.41
C ASP A 277 16.33 -4.24 -4.05
N TYR A 278 16.75 -5.20 -3.22
CA TYR A 278 17.47 -6.41 -3.64
C TYR A 278 16.57 -7.63 -3.83
N ILE A 279 15.25 -7.49 -3.73
CA ILE A 279 14.34 -8.62 -3.97
C ILE A 279 14.29 -8.96 -5.46
N ASN A 280 14.68 -10.18 -5.82
CA ASN A 280 14.82 -10.59 -7.22
C ASN A 280 13.54 -11.20 -7.79
N HIS A 281 13.56 -11.39 -9.12
CA HIS A 281 12.54 -12.10 -9.86
C HIS A 281 12.72 -13.62 -9.82
N SER A 282 11.63 -14.37 -9.65
CA SER A 282 11.55 -15.78 -10.04
C SER A 282 10.22 -16.10 -10.74
N CYS A 283 10.25 -16.99 -11.74
CA CYS A 283 9.06 -17.60 -12.35
C CYS A 283 8.43 -18.70 -11.46
N ASP A 284 9.15 -19.10 -10.42
CA ASP A 284 8.66 -19.92 -9.31
C ASP A 284 8.97 -19.22 -7.98
N PRO A 285 8.24 -18.12 -7.69
CA PRO A 285 8.54 -17.30 -6.53
C PRO A 285 8.17 -18.03 -5.23
N CYS A 286 8.94 -17.77 -4.17
CA CYS A 286 8.59 -18.16 -2.82
C CYS A 286 7.78 -17.07 -2.09
N CYS A 287 7.80 -15.83 -2.61
CA CYS A 287 7.16 -14.67 -2.02
C CYS A 287 6.13 -14.04 -2.97
N GLY A 288 5.17 -13.31 -2.40
CA GLY A 288 4.18 -12.55 -3.15
C GLY A 288 3.68 -11.34 -2.36
N MET A 289 2.72 -10.60 -2.93
CA MET A 289 2.27 -9.33 -2.40
C MET A 289 0.98 -9.49 -1.59
N LEU A 290 1.01 -9.08 -0.32
CA LEU A 290 -0.17 -9.08 0.55
C LEU A 290 -1.10 -7.89 0.23
N ASP A 291 -0.47 -6.73 0.09
CA ASP A 291 -1.01 -5.44 -0.32
C ASP A 291 -0.05 -4.80 -1.34
N SER A 292 -0.17 -3.51 -1.63
CA SER A 292 0.67 -2.85 -2.65
C SER A 292 2.14 -2.66 -2.26
N VAL A 293 2.51 -2.85 -0.99
CA VAL A 293 3.86 -2.56 -0.47
C VAL A 293 4.46 -3.68 0.38
N THR A 294 3.65 -4.63 0.85
CA THR A 294 4.06 -5.67 1.79
C THR A 294 4.32 -7.01 1.07
N VAL A 295 5.53 -7.55 1.25
CA VAL A 295 5.91 -8.87 0.75
C VAL A 295 5.71 -9.93 1.84
N VAL A 296 5.07 -11.04 1.46
CA VAL A 296 4.82 -12.20 2.33
C VAL A 296 5.30 -13.51 1.71
N ALA A 297 5.60 -14.48 2.56
CA ALA A 297 5.91 -15.85 2.13
C ALA A 297 4.64 -16.57 1.59
N MET A 298 4.69 -17.09 0.36
CA MET A 298 3.57 -17.84 -0.25
C MET A 298 3.49 -19.30 0.23
N ARG A 299 4.62 -19.81 0.72
CA ARG A 299 4.86 -21.14 1.28
C ARG A 299 5.92 -21.05 2.39
N ASP A 300 6.19 -22.15 3.07
CA ASP A 300 7.35 -22.23 3.95
C ASP A 300 8.65 -22.10 3.12
N ILE A 301 9.61 -21.34 3.64
CA ILE A 301 10.87 -21.00 2.99
C ILE A 301 12.01 -21.52 3.87
N SER A 302 12.96 -22.23 3.26
CA SER A 302 14.09 -22.80 3.99
C SER A 302 15.16 -21.75 4.26
N GLU A 303 15.95 -21.94 5.32
CA GLU A 303 17.17 -21.13 5.52
C GLU A 303 18.11 -21.25 4.32
N GLY A 304 18.69 -20.12 3.92
CA GLY A 304 19.58 -19.99 2.76
C GLY A 304 18.85 -19.91 1.41
N GLU A 305 17.53 -20.02 1.38
CA GLU A 305 16.74 -19.86 0.16
C GLU A 305 16.63 -18.38 -0.24
N GLU A 306 16.74 -18.09 -1.54
CA GLU A 306 16.58 -16.72 -2.06
C GLU A 306 15.11 -16.29 -2.04
N LEU A 307 14.86 -15.09 -1.53
CA LEU A 307 13.55 -14.46 -1.51
C LEU A 307 13.30 -13.78 -2.85
N CYS A 308 12.35 -14.35 -3.62
CA CYS A 308 11.98 -13.84 -4.93
C CYS A 308 10.48 -13.65 -5.07
N ILE A 309 10.07 -12.59 -5.77
CA ILE A 309 8.69 -12.35 -6.22
C ILE A 309 8.59 -12.52 -7.74
N ASP A 310 7.38 -12.69 -8.25
CA ASP A 310 7.15 -12.63 -9.70
C ASP A 310 6.88 -11.18 -10.12
N TYR A 311 7.87 -10.51 -10.71
CA TYR A 311 7.70 -9.12 -11.21
C TYR A 311 6.52 -8.94 -12.18
N GLY A 312 6.12 -9.99 -12.90
CA GLY A 312 4.94 -9.96 -13.77
C GLY A 312 3.61 -9.83 -13.02
N THR A 313 3.64 -9.85 -11.68
CA THR A 313 2.46 -9.72 -10.81
C THR A 313 2.33 -8.34 -10.16
N VAL A 314 3.31 -7.45 -10.32
CA VAL A 314 3.36 -6.14 -9.62
C VAL A 314 3.41 -4.95 -10.57
N MET A 315 3.11 -5.18 -11.85
CA MET A 315 3.04 -4.16 -12.89
C MET A 315 1.95 -4.53 -13.89
N ASP A 316 1.15 -3.57 -14.32
CA ASP A 316 0.11 -3.79 -15.34
C ASP A 316 0.43 -3.18 -16.71
N GLU A 317 1.42 -2.30 -16.75
CA GLU A 317 1.87 -1.59 -17.93
C GLU A 317 3.36 -1.23 -17.84
N SER A 318 3.98 -1.01 -18.99
CA SER A 318 5.32 -0.43 -19.06
C SER A 318 5.21 1.09 -18.86
N ILE A 319 6.08 1.71 -18.07
CA ILE A 319 6.00 3.15 -17.78
C ILE A 319 6.21 3.97 -19.07
N GLU A 320 6.96 3.42 -20.04
CA GLU A 320 7.08 3.91 -21.42
C GLU A 320 6.68 2.82 -22.45
N ASP A 321 6.71 3.12 -23.75
CA ASP A 321 6.80 2.07 -24.80
C ASP A 321 8.24 1.49 -24.92
N THR A 322 9.12 1.72 -23.93
CA THR A 322 10.53 1.32 -24.00
C THR A 322 10.79 -0.12 -23.56
N GLY A 323 9.82 -0.77 -22.89
CA GLY A 323 9.92 -2.18 -22.51
C GLY A 323 11.01 -2.46 -21.48
N LEU A 324 11.42 -1.46 -20.69
CA LEU A 324 12.46 -1.62 -19.65
C LEU A 324 12.04 -2.59 -18.53
N GLU A 325 10.74 -2.75 -18.32
CA GLU A 325 10.14 -3.71 -17.40
C GLU A 325 10.00 -5.10 -18.03
N THR A 326 10.32 -5.23 -19.33
CA THR A 326 10.47 -6.51 -20.02
C THR A 326 11.93 -6.92 -20.05
N PHE A 327 12.23 -8.12 -19.58
CA PHE A 327 13.61 -8.62 -19.54
C PHE A 327 13.69 -10.11 -19.83
N ASP A 328 14.85 -10.54 -20.32
CA ASP A 328 15.16 -11.96 -20.49
C ASP A 328 15.54 -12.56 -19.12
N CYS A 329 14.83 -13.61 -18.73
CA CYS A 329 14.87 -14.17 -17.39
C CYS A 329 15.82 -15.36 -17.28
N THR A 330 16.65 -15.34 -16.24
CA THR A 330 17.65 -16.37 -15.91
C THR A 330 17.45 -17.02 -14.54
N CYS A 331 16.25 -16.90 -13.95
CA CYS A 331 15.94 -17.35 -12.57
C CYS A 331 16.06 -18.88 -12.30
N SER A 332 16.46 -19.67 -13.30
CA SER A 332 16.70 -21.12 -13.21
C SER A 332 15.52 -22.00 -12.76
N ALA A 333 14.35 -21.42 -12.50
CA ALA A 333 13.13 -22.16 -12.20
C ALA A 333 12.79 -23.15 -13.34
N ALA A 334 12.31 -24.35 -12.98
CA ALA A 334 11.97 -25.39 -13.95
C ALA A 334 10.90 -24.92 -14.97
N ASN A 335 10.03 -24.02 -14.55
CA ASN A 335 8.99 -23.37 -15.35
C ASN A 335 9.36 -21.94 -15.77
N CYS A 336 10.66 -21.62 -15.89
CA CYS A 336 11.12 -20.29 -16.29
C CYS A 336 10.50 -19.84 -17.62
N ARG A 337 9.87 -18.67 -17.61
CA ARG A 337 9.23 -18.05 -18.80
C ARG A 337 10.22 -17.58 -19.86
N ARG A 338 11.51 -17.49 -19.53
CA ARG A 338 12.62 -16.95 -20.36
C ARG A 338 12.51 -15.47 -20.71
N ARG A 339 11.31 -14.93 -20.76
CA ARG A 339 11.03 -13.50 -20.90
C ARG A 339 9.89 -13.14 -19.97
N VAL A 340 10.08 -12.10 -19.18
CA VAL A 340 9.09 -11.58 -18.23
C VAL A 340 8.57 -10.27 -18.78
N THR A 341 7.26 -10.06 -18.72
CA THR A 341 6.61 -8.82 -19.20
C THR A 341 5.62 -8.27 -18.18
N PRO A 342 5.27 -6.97 -18.25
CA PRO A 342 4.19 -6.38 -17.44
C PRO A 342 2.80 -6.96 -17.72
N ARG A 343 2.64 -7.86 -18.71
CA ARG A 343 1.36 -8.52 -19.01
C ARG A 343 1.30 -9.96 -18.53
N ASP A 344 2.35 -10.44 -17.87
CA ASP A 344 2.44 -11.83 -17.43
C ASP A 344 1.38 -12.19 -16.38
N TYR A 345 0.82 -11.20 -15.67
CA TYR A 345 -0.34 -11.41 -14.80
C TYR A 345 -1.53 -12.06 -15.52
N LEU A 346 -1.66 -11.92 -16.85
CA LEU A 346 -2.71 -12.55 -17.64
C LEU A 346 -2.47 -14.04 -17.91
N LEU A 347 -1.24 -14.54 -17.71
CA LEU A 347 -0.89 -15.93 -17.97
C LEU A 347 -1.61 -16.85 -16.96
N PRO A 348 -2.29 -17.93 -17.40
CA PRO A 348 -2.92 -18.89 -16.49
C PRO A 348 -1.97 -19.43 -15.43
N SER A 349 -0.74 -19.76 -15.81
CA SER A 349 0.28 -20.31 -14.91
C SER A 349 0.74 -19.34 -13.81
N VAL A 350 0.69 -18.03 -14.08
CA VAL A 350 1.00 -16.99 -13.09
C VAL A 350 -0.21 -16.78 -12.18
N ARG A 351 -1.42 -16.70 -12.75
CA ARG A 351 -2.66 -16.55 -11.99
C ARG A 351 -2.86 -17.68 -11.01
N GLU A 352 -2.82 -18.93 -11.46
CA GLU A 352 -3.02 -20.11 -10.61
C GLU A 352 -2.03 -20.18 -9.44
N LYS A 353 -0.81 -19.67 -9.63
CA LYS A 353 0.24 -19.69 -8.60
C LYS A 353 0.12 -18.51 -7.63
N CYS A 354 -0.17 -17.32 -8.13
CA CYS A 354 -0.04 -16.07 -7.39
C CYS A 354 -1.37 -15.40 -7.05
N GLU A 355 -2.53 -15.98 -7.40
CA GLU A 355 -3.87 -15.35 -7.29
C GLU A 355 -4.09 -14.60 -5.97
N ASP A 356 -3.82 -15.26 -4.84
CA ASP A 356 -4.01 -14.71 -3.50
C ASP A 356 -3.01 -13.61 -3.13
N PHE A 357 -1.91 -13.50 -3.90
CA PHE A 357 -0.73 -12.70 -3.62
C PHE A 357 -0.44 -11.65 -4.70
N PHE A 358 -1.46 -11.25 -5.48
CA PHE A 358 -1.39 -10.06 -6.32
C PHE A 358 -1.61 -8.79 -5.49
N PRO A 359 -0.97 -7.66 -5.82
CA PRO A 359 -1.38 -6.36 -5.34
C PRO A 359 -2.87 -6.11 -5.60
N PRO A 360 -3.57 -5.40 -4.71
CA PRO A 360 -4.99 -5.05 -4.82
C PRO A 360 -5.40 -4.47 -6.19
N TYR A 361 -4.64 -3.52 -6.73
CA TYR A 361 -4.95 -2.91 -8.03
C TYR A 361 -4.78 -3.91 -9.20
N MET A 362 -3.80 -4.83 -9.11
CA MET A 362 -3.62 -5.90 -10.09
C MET A 362 -4.76 -6.91 -10.06
N ARG A 363 -5.29 -7.23 -8.87
CA ARG A 363 -6.51 -8.05 -8.74
C ARG A 363 -7.71 -7.40 -9.41
N ALA A 364 -7.90 -6.09 -9.21
CA ALA A 364 -8.97 -5.35 -9.90
C ALA A 364 -8.83 -5.45 -11.43
N LYS A 365 -7.61 -5.21 -11.95
CA LYS A 365 -7.34 -5.36 -13.40
C LYS A 365 -7.51 -6.77 -13.93
N LEU A 366 -7.18 -7.79 -13.15
CA LEU A 366 -7.44 -9.19 -13.49
C LEU A 366 -8.94 -9.45 -13.67
N VAL A 367 -9.77 -8.97 -12.74
CA VAL A 367 -11.24 -9.11 -12.81
C VAL A 367 -11.80 -8.40 -14.05
N GLU A 368 -11.32 -7.19 -14.36
CA GLU A 368 -11.72 -6.43 -15.55
C GLU A 368 -11.33 -7.14 -16.85
N SER A 369 -10.09 -7.66 -16.92
CA SER A 369 -9.52 -8.24 -18.13
C SER A 369 -10.08 -9.62 -18.49
N VAL A 370 -10.59 -10.37 -17.51
CA VAL A 370 -11.10 -11.74 -17.70
C VAL A 370 -12.61 -11.79 -17.96
N GLY A 371 -13.31 -10.65 -17.81
CA GLY A 371 -14.75 -10.51 -18.11
C GLY A 371 -15.64 -10.80 -16.90
N GLY A 372 -16.37 -9.77 -16.46
CA GLY A 372 -17.23 -9.80 -15.29
C GLY A 372 -18.29 -10.91 -15.30
N SER A 373 -18.22 -11.79 -14.29
CA SER A 373 -19.44 -12.33 -13.68
C SER A 373 -19.78 -11.45 -12.48
N ARG A 374 -20.68 -10.48 -12.67
CA ARG A 374 -21.48 -9.97 -11.56
C ARG A 374 -22.23 -11.16 -10.98
N VAL A 375 -21.73 -11.72 -9.89
CA VAL A 375 -22.53 -12.61 -9.04
C VAL A 375 -23.59 -11.72 -8.40
N VAL A 376 -24.78 -11.75 -8.97
CA VAL A 376 -25.99 -11.22 -8.31
C VAL A 376 -26.17 -12.04 -7.03
N PRO A 377 -26.31 -11.41 -5.84
CA PRO A 377 -26.52 -12.16 -4.61
C PRO A 377 -27.85 -12.93 -4.70
N PRO A 378 -27.94 -14.17 -4.21
CA PRO A 378 -29.21 -14.87 -4.13
C PRO A 378 -30.17 -14.11 -3.20
N ALA A 379 -31.45 -14.12 -3.61
CA ALA A 379 -32.57 -13.42 -2.99
C ALA A 379 -32.81 -13.78 -1.52
#